data_AF-B8JDL6-F1
#
_entry.id   AF-B8JDL6-F1
#
_cell.length_a   1.000
_cell.length_b   1.000
_cell.length_c   1.000
_cell.angle_alpha   90.00
_cell.angle_beta   90.00
_cell.angle_gamma   90.00
#
_symmetry.space_group_name_H-M   'P 1'
#
loop_
_entity.id
_entity.type
_entity.pdbx_description
1 polymer ?
#
loop_
_entity_poly.entity_id
_entity_poly.type
_entity_poly.pdbx_seq_one_letter_code
_entity_poly.pdbx_strand_id
1 'polypeptide(L)'
;MVAVIGRHMELKRSGRTWKGNCIFHGERTPSFHVYPEDKHFKCYGCGAYGDVFTFLQRLEGKEFPEVVRALAQEVGVEIPEAAEEDSAEARAKRKERNEVLAASDAAARYWAARLASRFGAPARAYLERRGVTEESVRRFRLGVAADAWNDLAPRLKEKGIGVAALQRAGLVIERERDGGGTYDRFRNRLMFPIAGMDGQVIGFGGRALGEEQGAKYINTPETPLYKKSKVLYGLDLARETIRKTRSAVLVEGYFDVIGLHQVGVTGAVAVCGTALTPEHVELLSRCDCREVAVLFDGDVAGLAAPAKAAQALFPAGMAGKVAVLPSAAGKSDPDEYARANGRAGVDALLAAAVPLSEFLVDRAVERACGDRPREAALERKLAAVRELEPFVRMMPEGLARSVFEDMIARRLDLDPGALRTELSAERRRPGVPAPAPTGHPERPSGAPSRPAPSAGPARGGPSAHARVRVLLPGPAADALALLAAFPDLGPVAEEERLPQLLPPGPLADLARDLVRGPVALDDALARLSSGADEATARRFRTLVGPGRPRPEEAERELRKAAVKATLERLDQEYGEALRRVTKAGSAAADGLDVTAQRLINQRRDLQRRLRSLERPG
;
A
#
# COMPACT_ATOMS: atom_id res chain seq x y z
N MET A 1 -29.55 11.92 -28.47
CA MET A 1 -29.60 12.95 -27.41
C MET A 1 -30.41 14.17 -27.85
N VAL A 2 -29.95 14.97 -28.82
CA VAL A 2 -30.68 16.17 -29.29
C VAL A 2 -32.12 15.84 -29.68
N ALA A 3 -32.32 14.77 -30.45
CA ALA A 3 -33.65 14.33 -30.86
C ALA A 3 -34.57 13.94 -29.69
N VAL A 4 -34.02 13.40 -28.59
CA VAL A 4 -34.80 12.99 -27.42
C VAL A 4 -35.19 14.20 -26.59
N ILE A 5 -34.21 15.05 -26.25
CA ILE A 5 -34.46 16.28 -25.47
C ILE A 5 -35.36 17.24 -26.25
N GLY A 6 -35.17 17.35 -27.57
CA GLY A 6 -35.95 18.21 -28.47
C GLY A 6 -37.44 17.88 -28.55
N ARG A 7 -37.88 16.70 -28.06
CA ARG A 7 -39.31 16.35 -27.94
C ARG A 7 -40.00 17.07 -26.78
N HIS A 8 -39.23 17.46 -25.77
CA HIS A 8 -39.76 18.03 -24.53
C HIS A 8 -39.49 19.53 -24.41
N MET A 9 -38.58 20.07 -25.22
CA MET A 9 -38.26 21.49 -25.23
C MET A 9 -37.71 21.96 -26.58
N GLU A 10 -37.95 23.23 -26.91
CA GLU A 10 -37.40 23.83 -28.12
C GLU A 10 -35.88 24.03 -27.97
N LEU A 11 -35.12 23.48 -28.91
CA LEU A 11 -33.66 23.61 -28.98
C LEU A 11 -33.26 24.33 -30.26
N LYS A 12 -32.48 25.40 -30.12
CA LYS A 12 -31.88 26.14 -31.23
C LYS A 12 -30.39 25.83 -31.33
N ARG A 13 -29.92 25.58 -32.54
CA ARG A 13 -28.51 25.30 -32.80
C ARG A 13 -27.64 26.53 -32.53
N SER A 14 -26.53 26.35 -31.83
CA SER A 14 -25.57 27.39 -31.47
C SER A 14 -24.15 26.86 -31.67
N GLY A 15 -23.66 26.92 -32.91
CA GLY A 15 -22.38 26.31 -33.29
C GLY A 15 -22.43 24.78 -33.24
N ARG A 16 -21.55 24.18 -32.42
CA ARG A 16 -21.51 22.71 -32.18
C ARG A 16 -22.48 22.24 -31.09
N THR A 17 -23.11 23.17 -30.39
CA THR A 17 -24.04 22.88 -29.27
C THR A 17 -25.46 23.30 -29.62
N TRP A 18 -26.40 22.93 -28.77
CA TRP A 18 -27.80 23.33 -28.87
C TRP A 18 -28.22 24.01 -27.58
N LYS A 19 -29.05 25.07 -27.66
CA LYS A 19 -29.52 25.82 -26.49
C LYS A 19 -31.04 26.00 -26.47
N GLY A 20 -31.64 26.05 -25.29
CA GLY A 20 -33.07 26.28 -25.08
C GLY A 20 -33.39 26.74 -23.65
N ASN A 21 -34.66 26.98 -23.37
CA ASN A 21 -35.13 27.36 -22.03
C ASN A 21 -35.32 26.12 -21.15
N CYS A 22 -34.72 26.11 -19.96
CA CYS A 22 -34.76 24.95 -19.09
C CYS A 22 -36.18 24.66 -18.54
N ILE A 23 -36.65 23.43 -18.78
CA ILE A 23 -37.95 22.94 -18.29
C ILE A 23 -37.96 22.59 -16.79
N PHE A 24 -36.79 22.47 -16.14
CA PHE A 24 -36.69 22.07 -14.74
C PHE A 24 -36.88 23.22 -13.74
N HIS A 25 -36.76 24.48 -14.18
CA HIS A 25 -36.84 25.63 -13.28
C HIS A 25 -37.55 26.87 -13.84
N GLY A 26 -38.13 26.77 -15.05
CA GLY A 26 -39.01 27.81 -15.61
C GLY A 26 -38.33 29.17 -15.81
N GLU A 27 -37.60 29.34 -16.91
CA GLU A 27 -36.90 30.58 -17.24
C GLU A 27 -37.35 31.17 -18.60
N ARG A 28 -37.12 32.48 -18.79
CA ARG A 28 -37.40 33.18 -20.06
C ARG A 28 -36.19 33.28 -20.98
N THR A 29 -34.99 33.17 -20.44
CA THR A 29 -33.72 33.25 -21.18
C THR A 29 -33.14 31.85 -21.37
N PRO A 30 -32.60 31.48 -22.55
CA PRO A 30 -32.03 30.15 -22.75
C PRO A 30 -30.79 29.93 -21.89
N SER A 31 -30.87 29.08 -20.85
CA SER A 31 -29.70 28.64 -20.07
C SER A 31 -29.43 27.13 -20.15
N PHE A 32 -30.27 26.37 -20.85
CA PHE A 32 -30.11 24.94 -21.06
C PHE A 32 -29.30 24.65 -22.31
N HIS A 33 -28.13 24.03 -22.15
CA HIS A 33 -27.22 23.67 -23.24
C HIS A 33 -27.12 22.16 -23.40
N VAL A 34 -27.10 21.67 -24.64
CA VAL A 34 -26.87 20.27 -25.01
C VAL A 34 -25.59 20.19 -25.83
N TYR A 35 -24.70 19.28 -25.43
CA TYR A 35 -23.40 19.00 -26.05
C TYR A 35 -23.48 17.61 -26.69
N PRO A 36 -23.82 17.48 -27.99
CA PRO A 36 -24.12 16.19 -28.60
C PRO A 36 -22.90 15.27 -28.70
N GLU A 37 -21.72 15.84 -28.94
CA GLU A 37 -20.45 15.10 -29.05
C GLU A 37 -20.02 14.52 -27.70
N ASP A 38 -20.12 15.34 -26.65
CA ASP A 38 -19.78 14.97 -25.28
C ASP A 38 -20.93 14.25 -24.55
N LYS A 39 -22.06 14.01 -25.24
CA LYS A 39 -23.25 13.27 -24.78
C LYS A 39 -23.82 13.74 -23.43
N HIS A 40 -23.74 15.04 -23.12
CA HIS A 40 -24.28 15.60 -21.89
C HIS A 40 -25.07 16.90 -22.13
N PHE A 41 -25.86 17.30 -21.14
CA PHE A 41 -26.50 18.60 -21.06
C PHE A 41 -26.06 19.33 -19.79
N LYS A 42 -26.16 20.66 -19.82
CA LYS A 42 -25.95 21.52 -18.66
C LYS A 42 -26.91 22.69 -18.70
N CYS A 43 -27.61 22.93 -17.61
CA CYS A 43 -28.35 24.15 -17.35
C CYS A 43 -27.50 25.10 -16.52
N TYR A 44 -27.23 26.30 -17.04
CA TYR A 44 -26.47 27.32 -16.33
C TYR A 44 -27.31 28.12 -15.32
N GLY A 45 -28.65 28.08 -15.42
CA GLY A 45 -29.55 28.70 -14.45
C GLY A 45 -29.69 27.88 -13.15
N CYS A 46 -30.15 26.63 -13.24
CA CYS A 46 -30.40 25.78 -12.07
C CYS A 46 -29.29 24.76 -11.74
N GLY A 47 -28.22 24.71 -12.56
CA GLY A 47 -27.11 23.76 -12.36
C GLY A 47 -27.44 22.31 -12.73
N ALA A 48 -28.61 22.01 -13.31
CA ALA A 48 -28.94 20.67 -13.77
C ALA A 48 -27.92 20.19 -14.82
N TYR A 49 -27.41 18.98 -14.64
CA TYR A 49 -26.36 18.39 -15.48
C TYR A 49 -26.57 16.89 -15.57
N GLY A 50 -26.30 16.30 -16.73
CA GLY A 50 -26.38 14.85 -16.93
C GLY A 50 -26.39 14.44 -18.39
N ASP A 51 -26.61 13.16 -18.64
CA ASP A 51 -26.83 12.61 -19.98
C ASP A 51 -28.33 12.57 -20.35
N VAL A 52 -28.65 11.98 -21.50
CA VAL A 52 -30.05 11.84 -21.97
C VAL A 52 -30.91 11.02 -21.01
N PHE A 53 -30.34 10.03 -20.31
CA PHE A 53 -31.06 9.20 -19.35
C PHE A 53 -31.38 10.01 -18.10
N THR A 54 -30.39 10.73 -17.57
CA THR A 54 -30.55 11.63 -16.42
C THR A 54 -31.63 12.69 -16.69
N PHE A 55 -31.70 13.21 -17.91
CA PHE A 55 -32.76 14.14 -18.32
C PHE A 55 -34.15 13.50 -18.19
N LEU A 56 -34.35 12.32 -18.77
CA LEU A 56 -35.63 11.60 -18.73
C LEU A 56 -35.99 11.13 -17.31
N GLN A 57 -35.03 10.65 -16.52
CA GLN A 57 -35.25 10.28 -15.13
C GLN A 57 -35.77 11.47 -14.32
N ARG A 58 -35.17 12.66 -14.50
CA ARG A 58 -35.62 13.88 -13.81
C ARG A 58 -36.97 14.39 -14.32
N LEU A 59 -37.25 14.23 -15.61
CA LEU A 59 -38.49 14.67 -16.23
C LEU A 59 -39.68 13.77 -15.85
N GLU A 60 -39.48 12.45 -15.89
CA GLU A 60 -40.54 11.45 -15.72
C GLU A 60 -40.60 10.89 -14.29
N GLY A 61 -39.62 11.20 -13.43
CA GLY A 61 -39.53 10.63 -12.09
C GLY A 61 -39.23 9.13 -12.08
N LYS A 62 -38.69 8.59 -13.18
CA LYS A 62 -38.41 7.15 -13.36
C LYS A 62 -36.99 6.78 -12.96
N GLU A 63 -36.80 5.52 -12.59
CA GLU A 63 -35.49 4.94 -12.33
C GLU A 63 -34.75 4.63 -13.64
N PHE A 64 -33.41 4.61 -13.60
CA PHE A 64 -32.57 4.42 -14.79
C PHE A 64 -32.94 3.19 -15.63
N PRO A 65 -33.18 1.99 -15.07
CA PRO A 65 -33.57 0.82 -15.87
C PRO A 65 -34.89 0.99 -16.62
N GLU A 66 -35.84 1.73 -16.04
CA GLU A 66 -37.14 1.99 -16.67
C GLU A 66 -36.99 2.93 -17.85
N VAL A 67 -36.19 3.99 -17.69
CA VAL A 67 -35.85 4.93 -18.77
C VAL A 67 -35.09 4.24 -19.89
N VAL A 68 -34.12 3.39 -19.57
CA VAL A 68 -33.35 2.63 -20.55
C VAL A 68 -34.25 1.66 -21.32
N ARG A 69 -35.14 0.91 -20.65
CA ARG A 69 -36.11 0.02 -21.32
C ARG A 69 -37.07 0.77 -22.22
N ALA A 70 -37.65 1.87 -21.73
CA ALA A 70 -38.58 2.68 -22.50
C ALA A 70 -37.91 3.25 -23.76
N LEU A 71 -36.69 3.80 -23.63
CA LEU A 71 -35.96 4.35 -24.76
C LEU A 71 -35.51 3.26 -25.74
N ALA A 72 -35.06 2.11 -25.24
CA ALA A 72 -34.62 0.99 -26.07
C ALA A 72 -35.77 0.37 -26.87
N GLN A 73 -36.95 0.21 -26.25
CA GLN A 73 -38.17 -0.21 -26.94
C GLN A 73 -38.55 0.79 -28.04
N GLU A 74 -38.38 2.08 -27.79
CA GLU A 74 -38.70 3.12 -28.77
C GLU A 74 -37.76 3.14 -29.98
N VAL A 75 -36.47 2.86 -29.77
CA VAL A 75 -35.47 2.86 -30.85
C VAL A 75 -35.19 1.46 -31.42
N GLY A 76 -35.95 0.44 -31.01
CA GLY A 76 -35.81 -0.94 -31.49
C GLY A 76 -34.51 -1.61 -31.08
N VAL A 77 -33.92 -1.22 -29.95
CA VAL A 77 -32.71 -1.86 -29.39
C VAL A 77 -33.16 -2.92 -28.40
N GLU A 78 -32.84 -4.18 -28.67
CA GLU A 78 -32.99 -5.25 -27.69
C GLU A 78 -31.97 -5.06 -26.56
N ILE A 79 -32.47 -4.94 -25.34
CA ILE A 79 -31.62 -5.00 -24.14
C ILE A 79 -31.56 -6.48 -23.75
N PRO A 80 -30.38 -7.11 -23.71
CA PRO A 80 -30.25 -8.46 -23.20
C PRO A 80 -30.83 -8.50 -21.77
N GLU A 81 -31.87 -9.31 -21.56
CA GLU A 81 -32.35 -9.60 -20.22
C GLU A 81 -31.27 -10.39 -19.49
N ALA A 82 -30.41 -9.69 -18.74
CA ALA A 82 -29.48 -10.32 -17.83
C ALA A 82 -30.30 -10.97 -16.71
N ALA A 83 -30.66 -12.24 -16.89
CA ALA A 83 -31.41 -13.05 -15.91
C ALA A 83 -30.70 -13.16 -14.54
N GLU A 84 -29.46 -12.69 -14.41
CA GLU A 84 -28.73 -12.60 -13.14
C GLU A 84 -28.98 -11.29 -12.35
N GLU A 85 -29.48 -10.22 -12.99
CA GLU A 85 -29.63 -8.90 -12.36
C GLU A 85 -30.91 -8.71 -11.53
N ASP A 86 -31.89 -9.61 -11.65
CA ASP A 86 -33.21 -9.47 -11.02
C ASP A 86 -33.49 -10.45 -9.86
N SER A 87 -32.44 -11.07 -9.33
CA SER A 87 -32.54 -11.83 -8.07
C SER A 87 -32.80 -10.89 -6.89
N ALA A 88 -33.50 -11.39 -5.86
CA ALA A 88 -33.67 -10.65 -4.61
C ALA A 88 -32.33 -10.22 -4.00
N GLU A 89 -31.28 -11.03 -4.20
CA GLU A 89 -29.91 -10.76 -3.78
C GLU A 89 -29.28 -9.60 -4.55
N ALA A 90 -29.41 -9.56 -5.88
CA ALA A 90 -28.91 -8.45 -6.70
C ALA A 90 -29.61 -7.12 -6.34
N ARG A 91 -30.92 -7.15 -6.11
CA ARG A 91 -31.70 -5.99 -5.64
C ARG A 91 -31.23 -5.52 -4.26
N ALA A 92 -31.00 -6.44 -3.32
CA ALA A 92 -30.48 -6.12 -1.99
C ALA A 92 -29.09 -5.47 -2.07
N LYS A 93 -28.18 -6.03 -2.89
CA LYS A 93 -26.84 -5.50 -3.10
C LYS A 93 -26.86 -4.11 -3.77
N ARG A 94 -27.75 -3.87 -4.74
CA ARG A 94 -27.94 -2.53 -5.35
C ARG A 94 -28.46 -1.52 -4.32
N LYS A 95 -29.43 -1.91 -3.48
CA LYS A 95 -29.95 -1.08 -2.40
C LYS A 95 -28.84 -0.72 -1.40
N GLU A 96 -28.10 -1.71 -0.94
CA GLU A 96 -26.96 -1.51 -0.03
C GLU A 96 -25.93 -0.56 -0.63
N ARG A 97 -25.55 -0.78 -1.90
CA ARG A 97 -24.63 0.10 -2.63
C ARG A 97 -25.11 1.55 -2.64
N ASN A 98 -26.39 1.77 -2.98
CA ASN A 98 -26.98 3.11 -3.05
C ASN A 98 -27.04 3.78 -1.68
N GLU A 99 -27.32 3.05 -0.60
CA GLU A 99 -27.31 3.56 0.77
C GLU A 99 -25.90 4.02 1.20
N VAL A 100 -24.86 3.23 0.88
CA VAL A 100 -23.47 3.59 1.17
C VAL A 100 -23.03 4.83 0.38
N LEU A 101 -23.44 4.93 -0.89
CA LEU A 101 -23.19 6.12 -1.72
C LEU A 101 -23.88 7.35 -1.15
N ALA A 102 -25.16 7.24 -0.77
CA ALA A 102 -25.92 8.34 -0.19
C ALA A 102 -25.32 8.82 1.13
N ALA A 103 -24.92 7.89 2.00
CA ALA A 103 -24.21 8.19 3.25
C ALA A 103 -22.89 8.93 3.00
N SER A 104 -22.10 8.45 2.05
CA SER A 104 -20.80 9.04 1.70
C SER A 104 -20.96 10.44 1.10
N ASP A 105 -21.86 10.63 0.14
CA ASP A 105 -22.12 11.95 -0.45
C ASP A 105 -22.65 12.95 0.59
N ALA A 106 -23.57 12.53 1.46
CA ALA A 106 -24.08 13.40 2.52
C ALA A 106 -23.00 13.80 3.53
N ALA A 107 -22.09 12.89 3.88
CA ALA A 107 -20.96 13.18 4.75
C ALA A 107 -19.97 14.16 4.10
N ALA A 108 -19.64 13.94 2.81
CA ALA A 108 -18.78 14.85 2.05
C ALA A 108 -19.35 16.27 2.01
N ARG A 109 -20.64 16.42 1.68
CA ARG A 109 -21.32 17.73 1.67
C ARG A 109 -21.34 18.38 3.04
N TYR A 110 -21.60 17.61 4.10
CA TYR A 110 -21.63 18.10 5.46
C TYR A 110 -20.27 18.65 5.90
N TRP A 111 -19.20 17.87 5.71
CA TRP A 111 -17.85 18.29 6.07
C TRP A 111 -17.33 19.46 5.22
N ALA A 112 -17.68 19.51 3.93
CA ALA A 112 -17.36 20.64 3.06
C ALA A 112 -18.06 21.93 3.52
N ALA A 113 -19.37 21.88 3.81
CA ALA A 113 -20.12 23.01 4.35
C ALA A 113 -19.54 23.47 5.70
N ARG A 114 -19.08 22.53 6.52
CA ARG A 114 -18.45 22.85 7.79
C ARG A 114 -17.11 23.56 7.63
N LEU A 115 -16.31 23.15 6.65
CA LEU A 115 -15.06 23.83 6.33
C LEU A 115 -15.27 25.29 5.95
N ALA A 116 -16.42 25.64 5.37
CA ALA A 116 -16.80 27.03 5.09
C ALA A 116 -17.33 27.79 6.33
N SER A 117 -17.81 27.09 7.36
CA SER A 117 -18.37 27.69 8.57
C SER A 117 -17.30 28.25 9.53
N ARG A 118 -17.72 28.95 10.60
CA ARG A 118 -16.80 29.38 11.68
C ARG A 118 -16.00 28.24 12.31
N PHE A 119 -16.56 27.03 12.34
CA PHE A 119 -15.91 25.84 12.90
C PHE A 119 -14.76 25.31 12.04
N GLY A 120 -14.69 25.72 10.76
CA GLY A 120 -13.60 25.35 9.86
C GLY A 120 -12.36 26.23 9.96
N ALA A 121 -12.35 27.28 10.80
CA ALA A 121 -11.25 28.25 10.85
C ALA A 121 -9.86 27.61 11.07
N PRO A 122 -9.66 26.65 12.00
CA PRO A 122 -8.35 26.00 12.17
C PRO A 122 -7.89 25.22 10.94
N ALA A 123 -8.84 24.54 10.27
CA ALA A 123 -8.56 23.77 9.05
C ALA A 123 -8.23 24.67 7.86
N ARG A 124 -8.93 25.80 7.70
CA ARG A 124 -8.62 26.80 6.66
C ARG A 124 -7.25 27.43 6.87
N ALA A 125 -6.92 27.81 8.11
CA ALA A 125 -5.59 28.33 8.44
C ALA A 125 -4.48 27.29 8.15
N TYR A 126 -4.76 26.00 8.39
CA TYR A 126 -3.83 24.93 8.04
C TYR A 126 -3.64 24.77 6.53
N LEU A 127 -4.74 24.79 5.76
CA LEU A 127 -4.71 24.73 4.29
C LEU A 127 -3.97 25.93 3.68
N GLU A 128 -4.20 27.12 4.21
CA GLU A 128 -3.51 28.35 3.81
C GLU A 128 -2.01 28.26 4.03
N ARG A 129 -1.55 27.78 5.20
CA ARG A 129 -0.12 27.51 5.45
C ARG A 129 0.48 26.47 4.50
N ARG A 130 -0.32 25.52 4.00
CA ARG A 130 0.10 24.57 2.97
C ARG A 130 0.00 25.12 1.55
N GLY A 131 -0.50 26.34 1.36
CA GLY A 131 -0.68 26.92 0.03
C GLY A 131 -1.77 26.23 -0.80
N VAL A 132 -2.77 25.64 -0.15
CA VAL A 132 -3.93 25.08 -0.85
C VAL A 132 -4.93 26.18 -1.15
N THR A 133 -5.20 26.39 -2.43
CA THR A 133 -6.11 27.44 -2.92
C THR A 133 -7.58 27.09 -2.66
N GLU A 134 -8.45 28.10 -2.60
CA GLU A 134 -9.89 27.86 -2.50
C GLU A 134 -10.46 27.07 -3.68
N GLU A 135 -9.88 27.26 -4.88
CA GLU A 135 -10.26 26.47 -6.05
C GLU A 135 -9.99 24.98 -5.81
N SER A 136 -8.81 24.63 -5.29
CA SER A 136 -8.48 23.26 -4.90
C SER A 136 -9.39 22.72 -3.81
N VAL A 137 -9.69 23.53 -2.79
CA VAL A 137 -10.63 23.16 -1.72
C VAL A 137 -11.98 22.76 -2.31
N ARG A 138 -12.51 23.56 -3.25
CA ARG A 138 -13.78 23.26 -3.95
C ARG A 138 -13.66 22.05 -4.88
N ARG A 139 -12.61 22.00 -5.71
CA ARG A 139 -12.38 20.95 -6.72
C ARG A 139 -12.24 19.56 -6.09
N PHE A 140 -11.46 19.45 -5.01
CA PHE A 140 -11.26 18.21 -4.27
C PHE A 140 -12.31 17.97 -3.17
N ARG A 141 -13.30 18.86 -3.05
CA ARG A 141 -14.39 18.77 -2.06
C ARG A 141 -13.88 18.63 -0.62
N LEU A 142 -12.78 19.31 -0.28
CA LEU A 142 -12.18 19.19 1.04
C LEU A 142 -13.16 19.63 2.13
N GLY A 143 -13.07 18.96 3.29
CA GLY A 143 -13.98 19.21 4.41
C GLY A 143 -13.28 19.14 5.75
N VAL A 144 -14.01 19.34 6.85
CA VAL A 144 -13.48 19.19 8.21
C VAL A 144 -14.45 18.44 9.12
N ALA A 145 -13.95 17.42 9.80
CA ALA A 145 -14.63 16.75 10.90
C ALA A 145 -14.27 17.46 12.22
N ALA A 146 -15.28 17.79 13.03
CA ALA A 146 -15.04 18.45 14.32
C ALA A 146 -14.38 17.51 15.32
N ASP A 147 -13.81 18.11 16.35
CA ASP A 147 -13.37 17.42 17.54
C ASP A 147 -14.56 17.04 18.43
N ALA A 148 -15.39 16.11 17.94
CA ALA A 148 -16.58 15.66 18.62
C ALA A 148 -16.83 14.17 18.34
N TRP A 149 -17.34 13.45 19.34
CA TRP A 149 -17.60 12.01 19.23
C TRP A 149 -18.89 11.67 18.49
N ASN A 150 -19.83 12.60 18.38
CA ASN A 150 -21.16 12.34 17.83
C ASN A 150 -21.71 13.60 17.15
N ASP A 151 -21.15 13.92 16.00
CA ASP A 151 -21.47 15.13 15.25
C ASP A 151 -22.04 14.84 13.87
N LEU A 152 -21.44 13.93 13.12
CA LEU A 152 -21.91 13.52 11.81
C LEU A 152 -23.19 12.69 11.92
N ALA A 153 -23.19 11.65 12.75
CA ALA A 153 -24.28 10.68 12.80
C ALA A 153 -25.67 11.32 13.08
N PRO A 154 -25.83 12.23 14.04
CA PRO A 154 -27.14 12.87 14.31
C PRO A 154 -27.61 13.72 13.12
N ARG A 155 -26.69 14.45 12.48
CA ARG A 155 -27.00 15.34 11.35
C ARG A 155 -27.40 14.59 10.09
N LEU A 156 -26.82 13.42 9.86
CA LEU A 156 -27.19 12.57 8.73
C LEU A 156 -28.47 11.79 9.00
N LYS A 157 -28.74 11.44 10.26
CA LYS A 157 -30.03 10.87 10.68
C LYS A 157 -31.20 11.83 10.42
N GLU A 158 -31.03 13.12 10.71
CA GLU A 158 -32.02 14.18 10.37
C GLU A 158 -32.33 14.25 8.86
N LYS A 159 -31.41 13.77 8.01
CA LYS A 159 -31.57 13.71 6.54
C LYS A 159 -32.07 12.36 6.04
N GLY A 160 -32.55 11.48 6.93
CA GLY A 160 -33.07 10.16 6.56
C GLY A 160 -32.01 9.09 6.31
N ILE A 161 -30.74 9.34 6.65
CA ILE A 161 -29.67 8.35 6.49
C ILE A 161 -29.58 7.49 7.75
N GLY A 162 -29.88 6.20 7.60
CA GLY A 162 -29.85 5.25 8.70
C GLY A 162 -28.43 4.95 9.22
N VAL A 163 -28.32 4.63 10.51
CA VAL A 163 -27.04 4.29 11.16
C VAL A 163 -26.35 3.11 10.48
N ALA A 164 -27.12 2.10 10.04
CA ALA A 164 -26.58 0.94 9.32
C ALA A 164 -25.87 1.34 8.00
N ALA A 165 -26.37 2.35 7.28
CA ALA A 165 -25.72 2.87 6.09
C ALA A 165 -24.41 3.61 6.44
N LEU A 166 -24.41 4.39 7.54
CA LEU A 166 -23.21 5.06 8.04
C LEU A 166 -22.12 4.06 8.47
N GLN A 167 -22.52 2.95 9.10
CA GLN A 167 -21.61 1.87 9.50
C GLN A 167 -21.01 1.17 8.28
N ARG A 168 -21.85 0.78 7.31
CA ARG A 168 -21.37 0.18 6.05
C ARG A 168 -20.47 1.12 5.25
N ALA A 169 -20.69 2.43 5.32
CA ALA A 169 -19.82 3.44 4.73
C ALA A 169 -18.52 3.70 5.53
N GLY A 170 -18.34 3.05 6.68
CA GLY A 170 -17.18 3.22 7.56
C GLY A 170 -17.10 4.60 8.21
N LEU A 171 -18.23 5.30 8.36
CA LEU A 171 -18.30 6.66 8.90
C LEU A 171 -18.45 6.69 10.42
N VAL A 172 -19.02 5.63 11.00
CA VAL A 172 -19.22 5.47 12.45
C VAL A 172 -18.70 4.11 12.92
N ILE A 173 -18.36 4.01 14.20
CA ILE A 173 -17.89 2.80 14.87
C ILE A 173 -18.88 2.45 15.99
N GLU A 174 -19.18 1.17 16.15
CA GLU A 174 -19.99 0.66 17.27
C GLU A 174 -19.19 0.67 18.58
N ARG A 175 -19.87 0.92 19.70
CA ARG A 175 -19.26 0.82 21.03
C ARG A 175 -19.26 -0.64 21.49
N GLU A 176 -18.10 -1.12 21.94
CA GLU A 176 -17.91 -2.52 22.38
C GLU A 176 -18.48 -2.84 23.78
N ARG A 177 -18.75 -1.84 24.64
CA ARG A 177 -19.31 -2.06 25.99
C ARG A 177 -20.61 -1.28 26.18
N ASP A 178 -21.63 -2.02 26.62
CA ASP A 178 -22.92 -1.65 27.22
C ASP A 178 -23.66 -0.45 26.61
N GLY A 179 -24.65 -0.72 25.74
CA GLY A 179 -25.75 0.22 25.47
C GLY A 179 -26.07 0.61 24.02
N GLY A 180 -25.58 -0.11 23.00
CA GLY A 180 -26.11 0.02 21.62
C GLY A 180 -25.92 1.39 20.95
N GLY A 181 -24.76 2.03 21.15
CA GLY A 181 -24.44 3.34 20.58
C GLY A 181 -23.33 3.30 19.53
N THR A 182 -23.27 4.34 18.69
CA THR A 182 -22.19 4.57 17.72
C THR A 182 -21.45 5.88 18.02
N TYR A 183 -20.24 6.02 17.49
CA TYR A 183 -19.50 7.27 17.51
C TYR A 183 -18.80 7.52 16.16
N ASP A 184 -18.54 8.79 15.85
CA ASP A 184 -17.93 9.19 14.59
C ASP A 184 -16.48 8.68 14.48
N ARG A 185 -16.17 8.08 13.33
CA ARG A 185 -14.81 7.60 13.04
C ARG A 185 -13.82 8.74 12.89
N PHE A 186 -14.20 9.74 12.10
CA PHE A 186 -13.35 10.88 11.77
C PHE A 186 -13.63 12.04 12.71
N ARG A 187 -12.60 12.48 13.44
CA ARG A 187 -12.71 13.50 14.49
C ARG A 187 -11.48 14.39 14.47
N ASN A 188 -11.71 15.68 14.56
CA ASN A 188 -10.71 16.76 14.44
C ASN A 188 -9.74 16.56 13.27
N ARG A 189 -10.31 16.31 12.08
CA ARG A 189 -9.55 15.93 10.89
C ARG A 189 -9.94 16.79 9.70
N LEU A 190 -8.93 17.18 8.93
CA LEU A 190 -9.12 17.64 7.56
C LEU A 190 -9.47 16.43 6.71
N MET A 191 -10.58 16.54 5.96
CA MET A 191 -11.20 15.45 5.23
C MET A 191 -10.93 15.57 3.74
N PHE A 192 -10.51 14.44 3.15
CA PHE A 192 -10.23 14.27 1.73
C PHE A 192 -11.20 13.22 1.17
N PRO A 193 -12.29 13.62 0.50
CA PRO A 193 -13.19 12.67 -0.14
C PRO A 193 -12.46 11.88 -1.22
N ILE A 194 -12.62 10.56 -1.19
CA ILE A 194 -12.06 9.64 -2.20
C ILE A 194 -13.20 9.21 -3.09
N ALA A 195 -13.06 9.46 -4.39
CA ALA A 195 -14.08 9.18 -5.39
C ALA A 195 -13.73 7.95 -6.23
N GLY A 196 -14.77 7.25 -6.70
CA GLY A 196 -14.66 6.26 -7.76
C GLY A 196 -14.42 6.93 -9.12
N MET A 197 -14.21 6.13 -10.17
CA MET A 197 -13.99 6.64 -11.54
C MET A 197 -15.14 7.50 -12.08
N ASP A 198 -16.35 7.33 -11.54
CA ASP A 198 -17.57 8.07 -11.88
C ASP A 198 -17.71 9.40 -11.10
N GLY A 199 -16.79 9.71 -10.18
CA GLY A 199 -16.81 10.90 -9.34
C GLY A 199 -17.66 10.78 -8.07
N GLN A 200 -18.33 9.64 -7.85
CA GLN A 200 -19.09 9.39 -6.64
C GLN A 200 -18.15 9.16 -5.45
N VAL A 201 -18.45 9.77 -4.31
CA VAL A 201 -17.64 9.59 -3.09
C VAL A 201 -17.90 8.20 -2.51
N ILE A 202 -16.84 7.43 -2.34
CA ILE A 202 -16.88 6.05 -1.86
C ILE A 202 -16.12 5.85 -0.54
N GLY A 203 -15.28 6.81 -0.17
CA GLY A 203 -14.50 6.77 1.06
C GLY A 203 -13.84 8.12 1.36
N PHE A 204 -13.01 8.14 2.39
CA PHE A 204 -12.38 9.36 2.89
C PHE A 204 -10.98 9.08 3.42
N GLY A 205 -10.06 10.01 3.15
CA GLY A 205 -8.86 10.22 3.93
C GLY A 205 -9.10 11.30 4.98
N GLY A 206 -8.46 11.17 6.14
CA GLY A 206 -8.61 12.09 7.26
C GLY A 206 -7.26 12.41 7.91
N ARG A 207 -6.80 13.65 7.77
CA ARG A 207 -5.55 14.14 8.39
C ARG A 207 -5.82 14.81 9.72
N ALA A 208 -5.13 14.39 10.78
CA ALA A 208 -5.25 15.00 12.09
C ALA A 208 -4.88 16.49 12.05
N LEU A 209 -5.66 17.32 12.75
CA LEU A 209 -5.39 18.76 12.91
C LEU A 209 -4.72 19.09 14.26
N GLY A 210 -4.66 18.14 15.21
CA GLY A 210 -3.96 18.26 16.48
C GLY A 210 -2.97 17.11 16.73
N GLU A 211 -2.05 17.30 17.68
CA GLU A 211 -0.93 16.39 17.94
C GLU A 211 -1.33 15.11 18.71
N GLU A 212 -2.43 15.15 19.47
CA GLU A 212 -2.84 14.04 20.36
C GLU A 212 -3.72 12.94 19.70
N GLN A 213 -4.03 13.05 18.41
CA GLN A 213 -5.11 12.26 17.75
C GLN A 213 -4.70 10.92 17.14
N GLY A 214 -3.64 10.30 17.65
CA GLY A 214 -3.14 9.01 17.16
C GLY A 214 -2.46 9.14 15.79
N ALA A 215 -2.90 8.37 14.79
CA ALA A 215 -2.27 8.37 13.47
C ALA A 215 -2.49 9.70 12.70
N LYS A 216 -1.41 10.24 12.12
CA LYS A 216 -1.40 11.48 11.31
C LYS A 216 -2.44 11.44 10.18
N TYR A 217 -2.56 10.30 9.50
CA TYR A 217 -3.60 10.03 8.51
C TYR A 217 -4.34 8.74 8.87
N ILE A 218 -5.65 8.76 8.65
CA ILE A 218 -6.50 7.55 8.65
C ILE A 218 -7.34 7.56 7.37
N ASN A 219 -7.68 6.38 6.89
CA ASN A 219 -8.60 6.21 5.77
C ASN A 219 -9.86 5.47 6.24
N THR A 220 -10.92 5.58 5.45
CA THR A 220 -12.08 4.68 5.56
C THR A 220 -11.57 3.22 5.61
N PRO A 221 -12.15 2.36 6.47
CA PRO A 221 -11.84 0.94 6.46
C PRO A 221 -12.31 0.30 5.15
N GLU A 222 -12.03 -0.97 4.92
CA GLU A 222 -12.60 -1.67 3.77
C GLU A 222 -14.14 -1.65 3.86
N THR A 223 -14.80 -1.26 2.78
CA THR A 223 -16.27 -1.23 2.66
C THR A 223 -16.70 -1.92 1.35
N PRO A 224 -18.01 -2.13 1.11
CA PRO A 224 -18.47 -2.63 -0.18
C PRO A 224 -18.04 -1.78 -1.38
N LEU A 225 -17.77 -0.48 -1.16
CA LEU A 225 -17.41 0.48 -2.20
C LEU A 225 -15.96 0.96 -2.17
N TYR A 226 -15.28 0.81 -1.05
CA TYR A 226 -13.93 1.29 -0.84
C TYR A 226 -13.00 0.14 -0.52
N LYS A 227 -12.07 -0.12 -1.43
CA LYS A 227 -10.94 -1.01 -1.20
C LYS A 227 -9.65 -0.28 -1.48
N LYS A 228 -8.73 -0.22 -0.52
CA LYS A 228 -7.48 0.56 -0.67
C LYS A 228 -6.63 0.10 -1.84
N SER A 229 -6.73 -1.20 -2.21
CA SER A 229 -6.02 -1.79 -3.33
C SER A 229 -6.69 -1.56 -4.69
N LYS A 230 -7.88 -0.94 -4.73
CA LYS A 230 -8.68 -0.72 -5.94
C LYS A 230 -9.18 0.72 -6.05
N VAL A 231 -8.43 1.68 -5.51
CA VAL A 231 -8.81 3.09 -5.62
C VAL A 231 -7.58 3.97 -5.64
N LEU A 232 -7.59 4.95 -6.53
CA LEU A 232 -6.56 5.98 -6.62
C LEU A 232 -7.22 7.33 -6.36
N TYR A 233 -6.68 8.07 -5.39
CA TYR A 233 -7.13 9.42 -5.09
C TYR A 233 -6.88 10.35 -6.28
N GLY A 234 -7.87 11.15 -6.64
CA GLY A 234 -7.83 12.09 -7.76
C GLY A 234 -8.03 11.45 -9.14
N LEU A 235 -8.29 10.14 -9.23
CA LEU A 235 -8.49 9.47 -10.53
C LEU A 235 -9.70 10.02 -11.29
N ASP A 236 -10.79 10.36 -10.61
CA ASP A 236 -11.96 11.00 -11.20
C ASP A 236 -11.63 12.34 -11.88
N LEU A 237 -10.72 13.11 -11.27
CA LEU A 237 -10.23 14.39 -11.79
C LEU A 237 -9.15 14.20 -12.87
N ALA A 238 -8.36 13.14 -12.79
CA ALA A 238 -7.22 12.90 -13.67
C ALA A 238 -7.57 12.10 -14.93
N ARG A 239 -8.65 11.31 -14.93
CA ARG A 239 -9.01 10.36 -16.01
C ARG A 239 -8.97 10.95 -17.41
N GLU A 240 -9.46 12.17 -17.58
CA GLU A 240 -9.52 12.81 -18.90
C GLU A 240 -8.12 13.21 -19.38
N THR A 241 -7.29 13.70 -18.47
CA THR A 241 -5.88 14.03 -18.78
C THR A 241 -5.13 12.76 -19.12
N ILE A 242 -5.24 11.72 -18.28
CA ILE A 242 -4.60 10.41 -18.48
C ILE A 242 -5.00 9.82 -19.83
N ARG A 243 -6.27 9.89 -20.22
CA ARG A 243 -6.73 9.39 -21.52
C ARG A 243 -6.12 10.13 -22.70
N LYS A 244 -6.00 11.46 -22.60
CA LYS A 244 -5.44 12.31 -23.67
C LYS A 244 -3.93 12.12 -23.81
N THR A 245 -3.21 12.08 -22.70
CA THR A 245 -1.74 11.96 -22.67
C THR A 245 -1.27 10.51 -22.72
N ARG A 246 -2.16 9.55 -22.43
CA ARG A 246 -1.86 8.13 -22.19
C ARG A 246 -0.84 7.90 -21.08
N SER A 247 -0.73 8.85 -20.16
CA SER A 247 0.27 8.84 -19.08
C SER A 247 -0.31 9.38 -17.77
N ALA A 248 0.05 8.74 -16.66
CA ALA A 248 -0.34 9.14 -15.31
C ALA A 248 0.90 9.46 -14.46
N VAL A 249 0.75 10.39 -13.52
CA VAL A 249 1.77 10.67 -12.50
C VAL A 249 1.31 10.06 -11.18
N LEU A 250 2.08 9.13 -10.62
CA LEU A 250 1.77 8.44 -9.37
C LEU A 250 2.58 9.03 -8.22
N VAL A 251 1.88 9.49 -7.18
CA VAL A 251 2.46 10.03 -5.94
C VAL A 251 1.91 9.30 -4.70
N GLU A 252 2.45 9.58 -3.51
CA GLU A 252 2.06 8.88 -2.28
C GLU A 252 0.89 9.54 -1.54
N GLY A 253 0.85 10.87 -1.50
CA GLY A 253 -0.01 11.62 -0.60
C GLY A 253 -1.15 12.38 -1.28
N TYR A 254 -2.16 12.72 -0.48
CA TYR A 254 -3.27 13.58 -0.91
C TYR A 254 -2.80 14.98 -1.28
N PHE A 255 -1.86 15.56 -0.52
CA PHE A 255 -1.34 16.90 -0.80
C PHE A 255 -0.51 16.93 -2.08
N ASP A 256 0.23 15.88 -2.40
CA ASP A 256 1.00 15.78 -3.63
C ASP A 256 0.10 15.88 -4.86
N VAL A 257 -1.03 15.15 -4.86
CA VAL A 257 -2.03 15.24 -5.94
C VAL A 257 -2.61 16.66 -6.00
N ILE A 258 -2.97 17.25 -4.87
CA ILE A 258 -3.53 18.60 -4.85
C ILE A 258 -2.51 19.62 -5.38
N GLY A 259 -1.27 19.59 -4.91
CA GLY A 259 -0.19 20.48 -5.32
C GLY A 259 0.13 20.37 -6.81
N LEU A 260 0.21 19.14 -7.32
CA LEU A 260 0.41 18.88 -8.76
C LEU A 260 -0.75 19.40 -9.61
N HIS A 261 -2.00 19.17 -9.20
CA HIS A 261 -3.17 19.71 -9.91
C HIS A 261 -3.21 21.24 -9.86
N GLN A 262 -2.76 21.88 -8.77
CA GLN A 262 -2.70 23.35 -8.66
C GLN A 262 -1.76 23.98 -9.68
N VAL A 263 -0.65 23.31 -9.99
CA VAL A 263 0.28 23.76 -11.03
C VAL A 263 -0.10 23.25 -12.42
N GLY A 264 -1.27 22.60 -12.56
CA GLY A 264 -1.81 22.15 -13.85
C GLY A 264 -1.36 20.76 -14.29
N VAL A 265 -0.62 20.02 -13.46
CA VAL A 265 -0.28 18.60 -13.72
C VAL A 265 -1.46 17.74 -13.27
N THR A 266 -2.55 17.83 -14.04
CA THR A 266 -3.85 17.23 -13.71
C THR A 266 -3.92 15.71 -13.97
N GLY A 267 -2.87 15.11 -14.52
CA GLY A 267 -2.73 13.65 -14.66
C GLY A 267 -2.24 12.94 -13.40
N ALA A 268 -2.11 13.65 -12.28
CA ALA A 268 -1.59 13.10 -11.03
C ALA A 268 -2.65 12.35 -10.22
N VAL A 269 -2.26 11.22 -9.63
CA VAL A 269 -3.07 10.34 -8.78
C VAL A 269 -2.24 9.78 -7.62
N ALA A 270 -2.88 9.40 -6.51
CA ALA A 270 -2.19 8.82 -5.35
C ALA A 270 -2.79 7.51 -4.87
N VAL A 271 -1.93 6.68 -4.29
CA VAL A 271 -2.32 5.52 -3.48
C VAL A 271 -2.83 5.94 -2.10
N CYS A 272 -3.86 5.27 -1.59
CA CYS A 272 -4.47 5.63 -0.31
C CYS A 272 -3.77 4.95 0.89
N GLY A 273 -2.47 5.24 1.09
CA GLY A 273 -1.66 4.69 2.19
C GLY A 273 -1.34 3.19 2.03
N THR A 274 -1.13 2.76 0.79
CA THR A 274 -0.74 1.39 0.40
C THR A 274 0.31 1.44 -0.71
N ALA A 275 1.01 0.34 -0.97
CA ALA A 275 1.80 0.22 -2.19
C ALA A 275 0.90 0.18 -3.44
N LEU A 276 1.45 0.51 -4.60
CA LEU A 276 0.79 0.28 -5.89
C LEU A 276 0.47 -1.22 -6.05
N THR A 277 -0.71 -1.54 -6.57
CA THR A 277 -1.21 -2.91 -6.72
C THR A 277 -1.55 -3.18 -8.19
N PRO A 278 -1.62 -4.46 -8.61
CA PRO A 278 -2.07 -4.80 -9.96
C PRO A 278 -3.46 -4.23 -10.29
N GLU A 279 -4.38 -4.18 -9.34
CA GLU A 279 -5.71 -3.62 -9.57
C GLU A 279 -5.71 -2.11 -9.74
N HIS A 280 -4.77 -1.37 -9.15
CA HIS A 280 -4.55 0.04 -9.50
C HIS A 280 -4.08 0.20 -10.94
N VAL A 281 -3.19 -0.68 -11.39
CA VAL A 281 -2.72 -0.67 -12.78
C VAL A 281 -3.87 -0.99 -13.74
N GLU A 282 -4.74 -1.94 -13.40
CA GLU A 282 -5.94 -2.23 -14.17
C GLU A 282 -6.88 -1.00 -14.27
N LEU A 283 -7.08 -0.26 -13.18
CA LEU A 283 -7.86 0.98 -13.19
C LEU A 283 -7.25 2.04 -14.12
N LEU A 284 -5.92 2.19 -14.10
CA LEU A 284 -5.21 3.09 -15.00
C LEU A 284 -5.35 2.63 -16.46
N SER A 285 -5.23 1.33 -16.73
CA SER A 285 -5.46 0.76 -18.07
C SER A 285 -6.86 1.05 -18.60
N ARG A 286 -7.89 1.00 -17.75
CA ARG A 286 -9.27 1.38 -18.13
C ARG A 286 -9.43 2.86 -18.50
N CYS A 287 -8.47 3.71 -18.12
CA CYS A 287 -8.38 5.11 -18.52
C CYS A 287 -7.53 5.32 -19.80
N ASP A 288 -7.23 4.28 -20.57
CA ASP A 288 -6.30 4.28 -21.71
C ASP A 288 -4.86 4.68 -21.35
N CYS A 289 -4.45 4.51 -20.09
CA CYS A 289 -3.08 4.76 -19.64
C CYS A 289 -2.13 3.71 -20.21
N ARG A 290 -0.94 4.15 -20.67
CA ARG A 290 0.12 3.27 -21.19
C ARG A 290 1.45 3.43 -20.45
N GLU A 291 1.62 4.55 -19.75
CA GLU A 291 2.83 4.87 -19.00
C GLU A 291 2.49 5.47 -17.63
N VAL A 292 3.22 5.08 -16.60
CA VAL A 292 3.10 5.63 -15.24
C VAL A 292 4.44 6.22 -14.82
N ALA A 293 4.48 7.53 -14.60
CA ALA A 293 5.61 8.22 -13.99
C ALA A 293 5.45 8.21 -12.47
N VAL A 294 6.34 7.50 -11.79
CA VAL A 294 6.38 7.39 -10.33
C VAL A 294 7.19 8.55 -9.77
N LEU A 295 6.54 9.40 -8.97
CA LEU A 295 7.12 10.58 -8.34
C LEU A 295 6.89 10.49 -6.83
N PHE A 296 7.88 9.98 -6.11
CA PHE A 296 7.82 9.78 -4.66
C PHE A 296 8.76 10.74 -3.92
N ASP A 297 8.57 10.85 -2.60
CA ASP A 297 9.33 11.75 -1.74
C ASP A 297 10.85 11.55 -1.88
N GLY A 298 11.61 12.64 -1.75
CA GLY A 298 13.06 12.61 -1.95
C GLY A 298 13.85 11.72 -0.97
N ASP A 299 13.24 11.34 0.17
CA ASP A 299 13.82 10.39 1.12
C ASP A 299 13.49 8.92 0.81
N VAL A 300 12.52 8.69 -0.09
CA VAL A 300 12.15 7.38 -0.63
C VAL A 300 13.08 6.98 -1.80
N ALA A 301 14.15 7.75 -2.06
CA ALA A 301 15.20 7.46 -3.04
C ALA A 301 15.99 6.14 -2.80
N GLY A 302 15.49 5.23 -1.96
CA GLY A 302 15.88 3.83 -1.92
C GLY A 302 15.09 2.96 -2.92
N LEU A 303 15.58 1.75 -3.18
CA LEU A 303 14.98 0.80 -4.14
C LEU A 303 13.54 0.37 -3.79
N ALA A 304 13.08 0.57 -2.56
CA ALA A 304 11.85 -0.04 -2.06
C ALA A 304 10.59 0.37 -2.82
N ALA A 305 10.43 1.66 -3.15
CA ALA A 305 9.22 2.14 -3.79
C ALA A 305 9.21 1.92 -5.31
N PRO A 306 10.31 2.18 -6.06
CA PRO A 306 10.42 1.74 -7.45
C PRO A 306 10.25 0.22 -7.62
N ALA A 307 10.83 -0.59 -6.73
CA ALA A 307 10.64 -2.05 -6.75
C ALA A 307 9.17 -2.45 -6.57
N LYS A 308 8.45 -1.83 -5.62
CA LYS A 308 7.01 -2.06 -5.44
C LYS A 308 6.20 -1.63 -6.66
N ALA A 309 6.56 -0.51 -7.30
CA ALA A 309 5.90 -0.09 -8.53
C ALA A 309 6.11 -1.12 -9.65
N ALA A 310 7.32 -1.66 -9.81
CA ALA A 310 7.62 -2.69 -10.80
C ALA A 310 6.82 -3.98 -10.57
N GLN A 311 6.62 -4.39 -9.31
CA GLN A 311 5.80 -5.57 -8.98
C GLN A 311 4.35 -5.44 -9.47
N ALA A 312 3.81 -4.22 -9.55
CA ALA A 312 2.47 -3.97 -10.08
C ALA A 312 2.46 -3.72 -11.60
N LEU A 313 3.45 -2.99 -12.12
CA LEU A 313 3.48 -2.53 -13.51
C LEU A 313 3.96 -3.61 -14.49
N PHE A 314 5.00 -4.37 -14.14
CA PHE A 314 5.63 -5.34 -15.06
C PHE A 314 4.71 -6.48 -15.47
N PRO A 315 3.94 -7.11 -14.56
CA PRO A 315 2.99 -8.16 -14.95
C PRO A 315 1.91 -7.67 -15.91
N ALA A 316 1.51 -6.41 -15.80
CA ALA A 316 0.51 -5.79 -16.67
C ALA A 316 1.09 -5.27 -18.00
N GLY A 317 2.41 -5.35 -18.20
CA GLY A 317 3.08 -4.76 -19.37
C GLY A 317 2.96 -3.23 -19.44
N MET A 318 2.66 -2.57 -18.32
CA MET A 318 2.53 -1.11 -18.24
C MET A 318 3.92 -0.47 -18.16
N ALA A 319 4.19 0.53 -19.01
CA ALA A 319 5.46 1.23 -18.94
C ALA A 319 5.58 2.05 -17.65
N GLY A 320 6.75 2.02 -17.01
CA GLY A 320 7.03 2.76 -15.79
C GLY A 320 8.21 3.71 -15.98
N LYS A 321 8.14 4.88 -15.36
CA LYS A 321 9.27 5.82 -15.21
C LYS A 321 9.43 6.21 -13.75
N VAL A 322 10.63 6.62 -13.36
CA VAL A 322 10.95 7.12 -12.02
C VAL A 322 11.44 8.55 -12.15
N ALA A 323 10.67 9.48 -11.59
CA ALA A 323 11.06 10.87 -11.44
C ALA A 323 11.62 11.08 -10.03
N VAL A 324 12.90 11.46 -9.94
CA VAL A 324 13.61 11.61 -8.66
C VAL A 324 13.69 13.09 -8.30
N LEU A 325 13.09 13.47 -7.17
CA LEU A 325 13.16 14.84 -6.68
C LEU A 325 14.62 15.26 -6.40
N PRO A 326 15.04 16.48 -6.76
CA PRO A 326 16.39 16.97 -6.47
C PRO A 326 16.66 17.01 -4.96
N SER A 327 17.75 16.36 -4.51
CA SER A 327 18.08 16.25 -3.07
C SER A 327 18.77 17.48 -2.47
N ALA A 328 19.12 18.49 -3.29
CA ALA A 328 20.01 19.58 -2.91
C ALA A 328 19.46 20.53 -1.82
N ALA A 329 18.17 20.46 -1.47
CA ALA A 329 17.53 21.32 -0.48
C ALA A 329 16.96 20.57 0.75
N GLY A 330 17.29 19.28 0.93
CA GLY A 330 16.75 18.45 2.00
C GLY A 330 15.58 17.55 1.53
N LYS A 331 14.78 17.05 2.49
CA LYS A 331 13.60 16.23 2.18
C LYS A 331 12.53 17.11 1.53
N SER A 332 12.35 16.97 0.22
CA SER A 332 11.24 17.58 -0.52
C SER A 332 10.19 16.51 -0.84
N ASP A 333 8.91 16.85 -0.65
CA ASP A 333 7.77 16.10 -1.19
C ASP A 333 7.34 16.69 -2.57
N PRO A 334 6.54 15.96 -3.38
CA PRO A 334 6.05 16.47 -4.65
C PRO A 334 5.21 17.75 -4.55
N ASP A 335 4.44 17.93 -3.46
CA ASP A 335 3.68 19.16 -3.19
C ASP A 335 4.61 20.40 -3.05
N GLU A 336 5.64 20.30 -2.20
CA GLU A 336 6.65 21.32 -1.97
C GLU A 336 7.42 21.63 -3.25
N TYR A 337 7.82 20.61 -4.00
CA TYR A 337 8.51 20.80 -5.28
C TYR A 337 7.63 21.51 -6.30
N ALA A 338 6.37 21.10 -6.44
CA ALA A 338 5.41 21.72 -7.34
C ALA A 338 5.18 23.20 -6.98
N ARG A 339 5.01 23.51 -5.68
CA ARG A 339 4.84 24.90 -5.23
C ARG A 339 6.06 25.77 -5.50
N ALA A 340 7.27 25.22 -5.31
CA ALA A 340 8.52 25.97 -5.50
C ALA A 340 8.86 26.20 -6.99
N ASN A 341 8.60 25.22 -7.86
CA ASN A 341 9.09 25.24 -9.25
C ASN A 341 7.98 25.41 -10.31
N GLY A 342 6.72 25.38 -9.88
CA GLY A 342 5.56 25.51 -10.75
C GLY A 342 5.45 24.42 -11.81
N ARG A 343 4.63 24.68 -12.83
CA ARG A 343 4.37 23.71 -13.90
C ARG A 343 5.63 23.32 -14.67
N ALA A 344 6.41 24.31 -15.08
CA ALA A 344 7.58 24.12 -15.93
C ALA A 344 8.65 23.25 -15.23
N GLY A 345 8.86 23.45 -13.92
CA GLY A 345 9.78 22.62 -13.15
C GLY A 345 9.32 21.17 -13.06
N VAL A 346 8.04 20.93 -12.78
CA VAL A 346 7.49 19.57 -12.75
C VAL A 346 7.56 18.90 -14.12
N ASP A 347 7.24 19.62 -15.20
CA ASP A 347 7.36 19.07 -16.56
C ASP A 347 8.82 18.71 -16.89
N ALA A 348 9.78 19.56 -16.53
CA ALA A 348 11.20 19.28 -16.72
C ALA A 348 11.65 18.05 -15.90
N LEU A 349 11.17 17.92 -14.67
CA LEU A 349 11.43 16.76 -13.82
C LEU A 349 10.87 15.47 -14.43
N LEU A 350 9.64 15.49 -14.92
CA LEU A 350 8.99 14.34 -15.56
C LEU A 350 9.64 13.99 -16.90
N ALA A 351 10.13 14.98 -17.65
CA ALA A 351 10.88 14.77 -18.88
C ALA A 351 12.25 14.11 -18.62
N ALA A 352 12.88 14.42 -17.49
CA ALA A 352 14.12 13.79 -17.02
C ALA A 352 13.91 12.44 -16.32
N ALA A 353 12.66 11.96 -16.20
CA ALA A 353 12.37 10.70 -15.52
C ALA A 353 12.96 9.51 -16.27
N VAL A 354 13.64 8.63 -15.52
CA VAL A 354 14.35 7.47 -16.06
C VAL A 354 13.38 6.29 -16.19
N PRO A 355 13.45 5.47 -17.25
CA PRO A 355 12.68 4.23 -17.34
C PRO A 355 12.86 3.37 -16.07
N LEU A 356 11.76 2.83 -15.55
CA LEU A 356 11.77 2.06 -14.31
C LEU A 356 12.66 0.82 -14.39
N SER A 357 12.68 0.16 -15.56
CA SER A 357 13.58 -0.97 -15.82
C SER A 357 15.05 -0.57 -15.69
N GLU A 358 15.46 0.52 -16.35
CA GLU A 358 16.82 1.03 -16.29
C GLU A 358 17.20 1.47 -14.88
N PHE A 359 16.30 2.19 -14.19
CA PHE A 359 16.53 2.60 -12.81
C PHE A 359 16.80 1.41 -11.88
N LEU A 360 16.03 0.32 -12.00
CA LEU A 360 16.22 -0.88 -11.18
C LEU A 360 17.55 -1.57 -11.47
N VAL A 361 17.91 -1.73 -12.74
CA VAL A 361 19.19 -2.33 -13.13
C VAL A 361 20.35 -1.49 -12.61
N ASP A 362 20.32 -0.19 -12.85
CA ASP A 362 21.41 0.72 -12.49
C ASP A 362 21.65 0.74 -10.99
N ARG A 363 20.57 0.78 -10.18
CA ARG A 363 20.67 0.75 -8.72
C ARG A 363 21.15 -0.59 -8.17
N ALA A 364 20.69 -1.72 -8.73
CA ALA A 364 21.16 -3.04 -8.32
C ALA A 364 22.66 -3.22 -8.64
N VAL A 365 23.07 -2.76 -9.83
CA VAL A 365 24.47 -2.79 -10.28
C VAL A 365 25.35 -1.88 -9.44
N GLU A 366 24.95 -0.62 -9.22
CA GLU A 366 25.67 0.34 -8.36
C GLU A 366 25.87 -0.23 -6.94
N ARG A 367 24.81 -0.80 -6.35
CA ARG A 367 24.84 -1.36 -5.00
C ARG A 367 25.74 -2.59 -4.86
N ALA A 368 25.68 -3.50 -5.83
CA ALA A 368 26.42 -4.75 -5.77
C ALA A 368 27.88 -4.57 -6.23
N CYS A 369 28.12 -3.73 -7.23
CA CYS A 369 29.37 -3.66 -7.98
C CYS A 369 30.13 -2.32 -7.87
N GLY A 370 29.47 -1.25 -7.42
CA GLY A 370 30.05 0.10 -7.37
C GLY A 370 30.31 0.70 -8.75
N ASP A 371 31.32 1.57 -8.85
CA ASP A 371 31.55 2.42 -10.03
C ASP A 371 32.14 1.68 -11.24
N ARG A 372 32.66 0.46 -11.05
CA ARG A 372 33.28 -0.36 -12.12
C ARG A 372 32.60 -1.71 -12.26
N PRO A 373 31.34 -1.74 -12.73
CA PRO A 373 30.55 -2.97 -12.73
C PRO A 373 31.07 -4.06 -13.65
N ARG A 374 31.72 -3.69 -14.77
CA ARG A 374 32.31 -4.66 -15.71
C ARG A 374 33.52 -5.38 -15.14
N GLU A 375 34.29 -4.72 -14.27
CA GLU A 375 35.48 -5.27 -13.61
C GLU A 375 35.17 -5.91 -12.25
N ALA A 376 33.90 -5.85 -11.80
CA ALA A 376 33.51 -6.40 -10.52
C ALA A 376 33.71 -7.92 -10.45
N ALA A 377 34.06 -8.40 -9.25
CA ALA A 377 34.19 -9.83 -8.99
C ALA A 377 32.91 -10.60 -9.34
N LEU A 378 33.06 -11.86 -9.74
CA LEU A 378 31.96 -12.73 -10.17
C LEU A 378 30.82 -12.76 -9.13
N GLU A 379 31.15 -12.87 -7.84
CA GLU A 379 30.18 -12.95 -6.75
C GLU A 379 29.31 -11.70 -6.66
N ARG A 380 29.86 -10.52 -6.96
CA ARG A 380 29.13 -9.24 -6.96
C ARG A 380 28.21 -9.14 -8.17
N LYS A 381 28.68 -9.54 -9.36
CA LYS A 381 27.84 -9.60 -10.56
C LYS A 381 26.65 -10.55 -10.34
N LEU A 382 26.90 -11.73 -9.78
CA LEU A 382 25.85 -12.70 -9.45
C LEU A 382 24.90 -12.19 -8.36
N ALA A 383 25.37 -11.41 -7.39
CA ALA A 383 24.50 -10.78 -6.40
C ALA A 383 23.52 -9.79 -7.04
N ALA A 384 23.99 -8.97 -8.00
CA ALA A 384 23.14 -8.06 -8.76
C ALA A 384 22.09 -8.83 -9.60
N VAL A 385 22.50 -9.92 -10.27
CA VAL A 385 21.56 -10.78 -11.02
C VAL A 385 20.48 -11.37 -10.12
N ARG A 386 20.86 -11.91 -8.95
CA ARG A 386 19.90 -12.47 -7.96
C ARG A 386 18.91 -11.44 -7.43
N GLU A 387 19.34 -10.19 -7.29
CA GLU A 387 18.46 -9.08 -6.92
C GLU A 387 17.44 -8.75 -8.02
N LEU A 388 17.83 -8.86 -9.28
CA LEU A 388 17.00 -8.52 -10.45
C LEU A 388 16.11 -9.68 -10.93
N GLU A 389 16.49 -10.93 -10.62
CA GLU A 389 15.78 -12.16 -10.98
C GLU A 389 14.26 -12.12 -10.70
N PRO A 390 13.76 -11.62 -9.55
CA PRO A 390 12.32 -11.54 -9.30
C PRO A 390 11.58 -10.66 -10.31
N PHE A 391 12.19 -9.56 -10.77
CA PHE A 391 11.55 -8.64 -11.73
C PHE A 391 11.52 -9.23 -13.14
N VAL A 392 12.58 -9.93 -13.55
CA VAL A 392 12.62 -10.68 -14.82
C VAL A 392 11.48 -11.69 -14.87
N ARG A 393 11.25 -12.41 -13.76
CA ARG A 393 10.18 -13.42 -13.67
C ARG A 393 8.76 -12.84 -13.66
N MET A 394 8.60 -11.59 -13.22
CA MET A 394 7.30 -10.91 -13.21
C MET A 394 6.90 -10.39 -14.59
N MET A 395 7.87 -10.19 -15.49
CA MET A 395 7.59 -9.74 -16.84
C MET A 395 6.99 -10.88 -17.69
N PRO A 396 5.99 -10.59 -18.53
CA PRO A 396 5.49 -11.56 -19.51
C PRO A 396 6.61 -12.08 -20.42
N GLU A 397 6.54 -13.36 -20.78
CA GLU A 397 7.48 -13.94 -21.75
C GLU A 397 7.37 -13.24 -23.11
N GLY A 398 8.51 -13.10 -23.78
CA GLY A 398 8.60 -12.45 -25.10
C GLY A 398 9.64 -11.35 -25.14
N LEU A 399 9.43 -10.39 -26.06
CA LEU A 399 10.42 -9.38 -26.40
C LEU A 399 10.79 -8.48 -25.20
N ALA A 400 9.81 -8.04 -24.41
CA ALA A 400 10.05 -7.12 -23.29
C ALA A 400 11.01 -7.73 -22.24
N ARG A 401 10.77 -8.99 -21.86
CA ARG A 401 11.65 -9.73 -20.94
C ARG A 401 13.05 -9.93 -21.53
N SER A 402 13.14 -10.33 -22.80
CA SER A 402 14.43 -10.53 -23.49
C SER A 402 15.26 -9.24 -23.56
N VAL A 403 14.63 -8.09 -23.84
CA VAL A 403 15.28 -6.78 -23.84
C VAL A 403 15.75 -6.39 -22.43
N PHE A 404 14.98 -6.71 -21.40
CA PHE A 404 15.38 -6.47 -20.02
C PHE A 404 16.57 -7.35 -19.59
N GLU A 405 16.57 -8.63 -19.97
CA GLU A 405 17.69 -9.56 -19.75
C GLU A 405 18.97 -9.07 -20.47
N ASP A 406 18.85 -8.60 -21.72
CA ASP A 406 19.98 -8.04 -22.47
C ASP A 406 20.55 -6.78 -21.80
N MET A 407 19.69 -5.94 -21.20
CA MET A 407 20.12 -4.77 -20.44
C MET A 407 20.98 -5.16 -19.23
N ILE A 408 20.54 -6.17 -18.47
CA ILE A 408 21.29 -6.71 -17.32
C ILE A 408 22.64 -7.25 -17.79
N ALA A 409 22.64 -8.05 -18.85
CA ALA A 409 23.86 -8.64 -19.42
C ALA A 409 24.88 -7.57 -19.82
N ARG A 410 24.45 -6.52 -20.52
CA ARG A 410 25.32 -5.42 -20.97
C ARG A 410 25.90 -4.59 -19.82
N ARG A 411 25.13 -4.33 -18.76
CA ARG A 411 25.60 -3.53 -17.61
C ARG A 411 26.64 -4.30 -16.78
N LEU A 412 26.52 -5.62 -16.73
CA LEU A 412 27.43 -6.50 -15.97
C LEU A 412 28.54 -7.15 -16.82
N ASP A 413 28.54 -6.94 -18.14
CA ASP A 413 29.45 -7.61 -19.08
C ASP A 413 29.38 -9.14 -18.97
N LEU A 414 28.16 -9.67 -19.12
CA LEU A 414 27.85 -11.10 -19.10
C LEU A 414 27.38 -11.56 -20.48
N ASP A 415 27.56 -12.84 -20.79
CA ASP A 415 26.97 -13.44 -21.98
C ASP A 415 25.43 -13.48 -21.85
N PRO A 416 24.66 -12.89 -22.79
CA PRO A 416 23.20 -12.88 -22.72
C PRO A 416 22.57 -14.27 -22.81
N GLY A 417 23.21 -15.22 -23.50
CA GLY A 417 22.73 -16.60 -23.62
C GLY A 417 22.84 -17.37 -22.30
N ALA A 418 23.99 -17.24 -21.64
CA ALA A 418 24.26 -17.83 -20.32
C ALA A 418 23.34 -17.21 -19.25
N LEU A 419 23.18 -15.89 -19.24
CA LEU A 419 22.28 -15.21 -18.31
C LEU A 419 20.83 -15.68 -18.49
N ARG A 420 20.34 -15.76 -19.73
CA ARG A 420 19.00 -16.29 -20.02
C ARG A 420 18.85 -17.72 -19.57
N THR A 421 19.86 -18.56 -19.79
CA THR A 421 19.83 -19.96 -19.35
C THR A 421 19.74 -20.05 -17.82
N GLU A 422 20.50 -19.24 -17.09
CA GLU A 422 20.44 -19.18 -15.61
C GLU A 422 19.08 -18.67 -15.10
N LEU A 423 18.52 -17.63 -15.71
CA LEU A 423 17.25 -17.03 -15.31
C LEU A 423 16.02 -17.87 -15.71
N SER A 424 16.14 -18.62 -16.80
CA SER A 424 15.13 -19.57 -17.32
C SER A 424 15.26 -20.97 -16.75
N ALA A 425 16.42 -21.32 -16.18
CA ALA A 425 16.56 -22.56 -15.41
C ALA A 425 15.60 -22.47 -14.23
N GLU A 426 14.40 -23.01 -14.43
CA GLU A 426 13.52 -23.36 -13.34
C GLU A 426 14.39 -24.01 -12.28
N ARG A 427 14.30 -23.56 -11.03
CA ARG A 427 14.52 -24.48 -9.93
C ARG A 427 13.46 -25.57 -10.10
N ARG A 428 13.73 -26.55 -10.97
CA ARG A 428 13.30 -27.93 -10.80
C ARG A 428 13.71 -28.23 -9.37
N ARG A 429 12.76 -28.09 -8.45
CA ARG A 429 12.82 -28.85 -7.20
C ARG A 429 13.12 -30.29 -7.65
N PRO A 430 14.05 -31.02 -7.03
CA PRO A 430 14.11 -32.46 -7.23
C PRO A 430 12.71 -32.97 -6.87
N GLY A 431 11.90 -33.24 -7.90
CA GLY A 431 10.60 -33.86 -7.72
C GLY A 431 10.87 -35.21 -7.09
N VAL A 432 10.20 -35.48 -5.98
CA VAL A 432 9.98 -36.85 -5.53
C VAL A 432 9.59 -37.66 -6.77
N PRO A 433 10.25 -38.80 -7.06
CA PRO A 433 9.92 -39.58 -8.25
C PRO A 433 8.44 -39.95 -8.19
N ALA A 434 7.67 -39.57 -9.20
CA ALA A 434 6.32 -40.09 -9.35
C ALA A 434 6.39 -41.63 -9.48
N PRO A 435 5.49 -42.39 -8.85
CA PRO A 435 5.49 -43.84 -8.97
C PRO A 435 5.20 -44.21 -10.42
N ALA A 436 6.07 -45.06 -10.99
CA ALA A 436 5.90 -45.60 -12.33
C ALA A 436 4.58 -46.40 -12.43
N PRO A 437 3.86 -46.35 -13.56
CA PRO A 437 2.67 -47.14 -13.77
C PRO A 437 3.05 -48.62 -13.88
N THR A 438 2.39 -49.45 -13.07
CA THR A 438 2.47 -50.91 -13.07
C THR A 438 1.86 -51.48 -14.36
N GLY A 439 2.59 -52.36 -15.06
CA GLY A 439 2.09 -53.04 -16.26
C GLY A 439 2.95 -54.21 -16.73
N HIS A 440 2.72 -55.37 -16.10
CA HIS A 440 2.84 -56.75 -16.60
C HIS A 440 4.20 -57.44 -16.91
N PRO A 441 4.23 -58.80 -16.80
CA PRO A 441 5.40 -59.58 -16.41
C PRO A 441 5.98 -60.42 -17.55
N GLU A 442 7.27 -60.72 -17.51
CA GLU A 442 7.82 -61.97 -18.06
C GLU A 442 9.17 -62.35 -17.41
N ARG A 443 9.38 -63.66 -17.30
CA ARG A 443 10.36 -64.43 -16.50
C ARG A 443 11.44 -65.04 -17.47
N PRO A 444 12.41 -65.88 -17.04
CA PRO A 444 13.62 -65.57 -16.25
C PRO A 444 14.91 -66.20 -16.87
N SER A 445 16.12 -65.85 -16.38
CA SER A 445 17.37 -66.67 -16.40
C SER A 445 18.53 -65.74 -15.98
N GLY A 446 19.50 -66.06 -15.13
CA GLY A 446 19.93 -67.26 -14.41
C GLY A 446 21.10 -66.84 -13.49
N ALA A 447 21.26 -67.55 -12.37
CA ALA A 447 22.20 -67.29 -11.27
C ALA A 447 23.69 -67.61 -11.67
N PRO A 448 24.76 -67.49 -10.81
CA PRO A 448 24.74 -67.58 -9.34
C PRO A 448 25.64 -66.62 -8.52
N SER A 449 25.31 -66.62 -7.23
CA SER A 449 25.90 -65.98 -6.05
C SER A 449 27.29 -66.48 -5.64
N ARG A 450 28.09 -65.62 -4.99
CA ARG A 450 29.07 -65.93 -3.91
C ARG A 450 29.36 -64.67 -3.05
N PRO A 451 29.95 -64.81 -1.84
CA PRO A 451 29.41 -64.25 -0.60
C PRO A 451 30.10 -62.98 -0.08
N ALA A 452 29.42 -62.29 0.84
CA ALA A 452 29.93 -61.15 1.61
C ALA A 452 30.99 -61.55 2.66
N PRO A 453 31.92 -60.63 3.00
CA PRO A 453 32.56 -60.62 4.30
C PRO A 453 32.06 -59.47 5.19
N SER A 454 31.62 -59.87 6.37
CA SER A 454 31.84 -59.29 7.72
C SER A 454 31.99 -57.77 7.90
N ALA A 455 31.10 -57.25 8.74
CA ALA A 455 31.18 -55.97 9.43
C ALA A 455 32.37 -55.86 10.39
N GLY A 456 32.99 -54.67 10.40
CA GLY A 456 33.86 -54.14 11.45
C GLY A 456 33.65 -52.61 11.53
N PRO A 457 33.77 -51.99 12.72
CA PRO A 457 33.08 -50.74 13.04
C PRO A 457 33.83 -49.52 12.47
N ALA A 458 33.20 -48.80 11.54
CA ALA A 458 33.65 -47.49 11.13
C ALA A 458 33.27 -46.47 12.21
N ARG A 459 34.31 -45.93 12.86
CA ARG A 459 34.23 -44.79 13.78
C ARG A 459 33.49 -43.64 13.11
N GLY A 460 32.35 -43.25 13.67
CA GLY A 460 31.63 -42.04 13.27
C GLY A 460 32.45 -40.80 13.59
N GLY A 461 33.06 -40.21 12.58
CA GLY A 461 33.38 -38.78 12.59
C GLY A 461 32.09 -38.00 12.33
N PRO A 462 31.84 -36.88 13.05
CA PRO A 462 30.62 -36.12 12.83
C PRO A 462 30.63 -35.50 11.43
N SER A 463 29.65 -35.91 10.63
CA SER A 463 29.22 -35.20 9.43
C SER A 463 28.97 -33.73 9.78
N ALA A 464 29.68 -32.83 9.10
CA ALA A 464 29.49 -31.40 9.21
C ALA A 464 28.13 -31.02 8.60
N HIS A 465 27.07 -31.15 9.38
CA HIS A 465 25.83 -30.44 9.13
C HIS A 465 26.18 -28.95 9.05
N ALA A 466 25.94 -28.34 7.88
CA ALA A 466 26.03 -26.91 7.71
C ALA A 466 25.17 -26.23 8.78
N ARG A 467 25.81 -25.67 9.80
CA ARG A 467 25.14 -24.96 10.88
C ARG A 467 24.42 -23.76 10.27
N VAL A 468 23.09 -23.81 10.23
CA VAL A 468 22.26 -22.65 9.92
C VAL A 468 22.58 -21.59 10.97
N ARG A 469 23.33 -20.54 10.59
CA ARG A 469 23.58 -19.40 11.47
C ARG A 469 22.25 -18.70 11.68
N VAL A 470 21.81 -18.59 12.92
CA VAL A 470 20.55 -17.92 13.25
C VAL A 470 20.80 -16.42 13.18
N LEU A 471 19.97 -15.69 12.43
CA LEU A 471 19.99 -14.23 12.43
C LEU A 471 19.48 -13.76 13.79
N LEU A 472 20.40 -13.43 14.70
CA LEU A 472 20.02 -12.91 16.00
C LEU A 472 19.59 -11.45 15.83
N PRO A 473 18.44 -11.03 16.40
CA PRO A 473 18.04 -9.64 16.34
C PRO A 473 19.06 -8.75 17.06
N GLY A 474 19.39 -7.60 16.47
CA GLY A 474 20.45 -6.71 16.95
C GLY A 474 20.33 -6.34 18.44
N PRO A 475 19.15 -5.93 18.94
CA PRO A 475 18.95 -5.62 20.35
C PRO A 475 19.11 -6.81 21.31
N ALA A 476 18.79 -8.04 20.88
CA ALA A 476 18.98 -9.23 21.70
C ALA A 476 20.48 -9.55 21.87
N ALA A 477 21.26 -9.32 20.82
CA ALA A 477 22.72 -9.40 20.88
C ALA A 477 23.31 -8.33 21.81
N ASP A 478 22.75 -7.11 21.78
CA ASP A 478 23.20 -6.02 22.63
C ASP A 478 22.93 -6.32 24.11
N ALA A 479 21.75 -6.85 24.44
CA ALA A 479 21.42 -7.27 25.80
C ALA A 479 22.35 -8.40 26.29
N LEU A 480 22.67 -9.37 25.43
CA LEU A 480 23.59 -10.46 25.74
C LEU A 480 25.03 -9.95 25.95
N ALA A 481 25.47 -8.98 25.15
CA ALA A 481 26.79 -8.35 25.29
C ALA A 481 26.90 -7.53 26.57
N LEU A 482 25.84 -6.78 26.91
CA LEU A 482 25.77 -6.01 28.15
C LEU A 482 25.78 -6.93 29.37
N LEU A 483 25.07 -8.06 29.33
CA LEU A 483 25.10 -9.04 30.41
C LEU A 483 26.48 -9.70 30.55
N ALA A 484 27.15 -10.01 29.44
CA ALA A 484 28.52 -10.53 29.46
C ALA A 484 29.54 -9.50 29.98
N ALA A 485 29.33 -8.21 29.69
CA ALA A 485 30.17 -7.13 30.18
C ALA A 485 29.91 -6.79 31.66
N PHE A 486 28.69 -7.02 32.15
CA PHE A 486 28.25 -6.69 33.51
C PHE A 486 27.51 -7.88 34.15
N PRO A 487 28.24 -8.90 34.65
CA PRO A 487 27.64 -10.12 35.21
C PRO A 487 26.69 -9.87 36.38
N ASP A 488 26.89 -8.79 37.14
CA ASP A 488 26.03 -8.40 38.27
C ASP A 488 24.59 -8.06 37.83
N LEU A 489 24.35 -7.85 36.53
CA LEU A 489 23.01 -7.61 35.96
C LEU A 489 22.20 -8.89 35.70
N GLY A 490 22.68 -10.07 36.12
CA GLY A 490 21.96 -11.34 36.03
C GLY A 490 20.49 -11.26 36.48
N PRO A 491 20.17 -10.68 37.66
CA PRO A 491 18.78 -10.51 38.11
C PRO A 491 17.92 -9.66 37.18
N VAL A 492 18.50 -8.62 36.57
CA VAL A 492 17.81 -7.73 35.62
C VAL A 492 17.54 -8.48 34.31
N ALA A 493 18.49 -9.26 33.82
CA ALA A 493 18.30 -10.08 32.63
C ALA A 493 17.24 -11.18 32.82
N GLU A 494 17.12 -11.73 34.04
CA GLU A 494 16.04 -12.66 34.41
C GLU A 494 14.68 -11.95 34.46
N GLU A 495 14.60 -10.75 35.06
CA GLU A 495 13.38 -9.92 35.08
C GLU A 495 12.88 -9.61 33.66
N GLU A 496 13.79 -9.26 32.75
CA GLU A 496 13.50 -8.99 31.34
C GLU A 496 13.30 -10.26 30.49
N ARG A 497 13.46 -11.45 31.07
CA ARG A 497 13.33 -12.74 30.39
C ARG A 497 14.24 -12.88 29.17
N LEU A 498 15.47 -12.39 29.28
CA LEU A 498 16.44 -12.38 28.18
C LEU A 498 16.67 -13.77 27.56
N PRO A 499 16.83 -14.87 28.32
CA PRO A 499 17.00 -16.19 27.73
C PRO A 499 15.85 -16.64 26.81
N GLN A 500 14.62 -16.20 27.10
CA GLN A 500 13.42 -16.52 26.32
C GLN A 500 13.28 -15.64 25.06
N LEU A 501 14.07 -14.57 24.94
CA LEU A 501 14.13 -13.73 23.73
C LEU A 501 15.10 -14.28 22.67
N LEU A 502 15.94 -15.25 23.04
CA LEU A 502 16.93 -15.85 22.16
C LEU A 502 16.38 -17.14 21.52
N PRO A 503 16.81 -17.47 20.29
CA PRO A 503 16.44 -18.72 19.64
C PRO A 503 16.94 -19.91 20.46
N PRO A 504 16.18 -21.03 20.52
CA PRO A 504 16.60 -22.22 21.23
C PRO A 504 17.93 -22.73 20.66
N GLY A 505 18.88 -23.02 21.55
CA GLY A 505 20.23 -23.47 21.18
C GLY A 505 21.33 -22.70 21.92
N PRO A 506 22.56 -22.69 21.36
CA PRO A 506 23.77 -22.24 22.08
C PRO A 506 23.71 -20.82 22.66
N LEU A 507 22.93 -19.93 22.02
CA LEU A 507 22.78 -18.54 22.45
C LEU A 507 21.85 -18.41 23.66
N ALA A 508 20.72 -19.14 23.68
CA ALA A 508 19.85 -19.21 24.84
C ALA A 508 20.53 -19.93 26.01
N ASP A 509 21.37 -20.93 25.74
CA ASP A 509 22.23 -21.55 26.76
C ASP A 509 23.22 -20.54 27.34
N LEU A 510 23.88 -19.75 26.49
CA LEU A 510 24.83 -18.71 26.92
C LEU A 510 24.15 -17.66 27.80
N ALA A 511 22.95 -17.20 27.45
CA ALA A 511 22.20 -16.27 28.30
C ALA A 511 21.84 -16.88 29.65
N ARG A 512 21.42 -18.16 29.70
CA ARG A 512 21.12 -18.84 30.97
C ARG A 512 22.36 -18.96 31.85
N ASP A 513 23.51 -19.26 31.26
CA ASP A 513 24.75 -19.36 32.02
C ASP A 513 25.20 -17.99 32.55
N LEU A 514 25.10 -16.94 31.72
CA LEU A 514 25.40 -15.56 32.11
C LEU A 514 24.46 -15.01 33.18
N VAL A 515 23.19 -15.43 33.21
CA VAL A 515 22.26 -15.09 34.31
C VAL A 515 22.67 -15.77 35.62
N ARG A 516 23.19 -16.99 35.55
CA ARG A 516 23.59 -17.78 36.73
C ARG A 516 24.91 -17.34 37.33
N GLY A 517 25.78 -16.71 36.55
CA GLY A 517 27.07 -16.23 37.01
C GLY A 517 28.00 -15.79 35.87
N PRO A 518 29.19 -15.26 36.22
CA PRO A 518 30.14 -14.77 35.23
C PRO A 518 30.65 -15.92 34.35
N VAL A 519 30.60 -15.71 33.04
CA VAL A 519 31.24 -16.57 32.04
C VAL A 519 32.46 -15.82 31.51
N ALA A 520 33.58 -16.52 31.31
CA ALA A 520 34.78 -15.92 30.73
C ALA A 520 34.47 -15.31 29.35
N LEU A 521 34.94 -14.09 29.09
CA LEU A 521 34.57 -13.34 27.89
C LEU A 521 34.95 -14.07 26.59
N ASP A 522 36.10 -14.76 26.60
CA ASP A 522 36.56 -15.57 25.46
C ASP A 522 35.64 -16.77 25.19
N ASP A 523 35.11 -17.40 26.24
CA ASP A 523 34.14 -18.49 26.12
C ASP A 523 32.78 -17.97 25.63
N ALA A 524 32.32 -16.83 26.15
CA ALA A 524 31.11 -16.16 25.67
C ALA A 524 31.23 -15.79 24.17
N LEU A 525 32.37 -15.25 23.74
CA LEU A 525 32.65 -14.91 22.35
C LEU A 525 32.73 -16.15 21.44
N ALA A 526 33.33 -17.25 21.90
CA ALA A 526 33.40 -18.50 21.16
C ALA A 526 32.00 -19.10 20.95
N ARG A 527 31.20 -19.14 22.02
CA ARG A 527 29.80 -19.63 21.99
C ARG A 527 28.91 -18.75 21.11
N LEU A 528 29.05 -17.42 21.20
CA LEU A 528 28.35 -16.47 20.33
C LEU A 528 28.72 -16.66 18.85
N SER A 529 30.02 -16.73 18.54
CA SER A 529 30.51 -16.88 17.16
C SER A 529 30.11 -18.22 16.52
N SER A 530 29.78 -19.22 17.35
CA SER A 530 29.27 -20.52 16.89
C SER A 530 27.80 -20.50 16.48
N GLY A 531 27.02 -19.51 16.95
CA GLY A 531 25.56 -19.44 16.80
C GLY A 531 25.03 -18.18 16.11
N ALA A 532 25.83 -17.13 15.96
CA ALA A 532 25.44 -15.85 15.37
C ALA A 532 26.26 -15.49 14.11
N ASP A 533 25.80 -14.50 13.36
CA ASP A 533 26.53 -13.97 12.20
C ASP A 533 27.70 -13.04 12.60
N GLU A 534 28.53 -12.68 11.63
CA GLU A 534 29.72 -11.87 11.87
C GLU A 534 29.38 -10.43 12.28
N ALA A 535 28.24 -9.88 11.82
CA ALA A 535 27.79 -8.55 12.21
C ALA A 535 27.42 -8.51 13.71
N THR A 536 26.72 -9.54 14.17
CA THR A 536 26.35 -9.75 15.57
C THR A 536 27.58 -9.91 16.45
N ALA A 537 28.54 -10.74 16.01
CA ALA A 537 29.80 -10.95 16.73
C ALA A 537 30.61 -9.64 16.85
N ARG A 538 30.62 -8.80 15.80
CA ARG A 538 31.24 -7.47 15.85
C ARG A 538 30.54 -6.55 16.86
N ARG A 539 29.20 -6.47 16.86
CA ARG A 539 28.45 -5.64 17.81
C ARG A 539 28.68 -6.06 19.26
N PHE A 540 28.69 -7.37 19.51
CA PHE A 540 29.01 -7.92 20.83
C PHE A 540 30.40 -7.50 21.29
N ARG A 541 31.44 -7.66 20.44
CA ARG A 541 32.81 -7.22 20.74
C ARG A 541 32.90 -5.73 21.05
N THR A 542 32.14 -4.91 20.33
CA THR A 542 32.09 -3.47 20.58
C THR A 542 31.54 -3.18 21.99
N LEU A 543 30.41 -3.79 22.37
CA LEU A 543 29.74 -3.51 23.65
C LEU A 543 30.45 -4.10 24.88
N VAL A 544 31.25 -5.15 24.71
CA VAL A 544 32.12 -5.67 25.78
C VAL A 544 33.47 -4.93 25.86
N GLY A 545 33.83 -4.16 24.83
CA GLY A 545 35.11 -3.45 24.71
C GLY A 545 34.93 -1.94 24.50
N PRO A 546 35.30 -1.39 23.32
CA PRO A 546 35.44 0.06 23.12
C PRO A 546 34.11 0.86 23.17
N GLY A 547 32.97 0.20 22.99
CA GLY A 547 31.64 0.79 23.10
C GLY A 547 30.90 0.39 24.38
N ARG A 548 31.62 -0.15 25.37
CA ARG A 548 31.03 -0.52 26.67
C ARG A 548 30.50 0.73 27.38
N PRO A 549 29.23 0.76 27.81
CA PRO A 549 28.67 1.89 28.54
C PRO A 549 29.31 2.01 29.93
N ARG A 550 29.10 3.14 30.60
CA ARG A 550 29.55 3.30 31.98
C ARG A 550 28.76 2.36 32.92
N PRO A 551 29.34 1.87 34.02
CA PRO A 551 28.64 1.00 34.96
C PRO A 551 27.30 1.56 35.44
N GLU A 552 27.23 2.87 35.71
CA GLU A 552 25.99 3.53 36.13
C GLU A 552 24.88 3.56 35.05
N GLU A 553 25.21 3.28 33.79
CA GLU A 553 24.27 3.26 32.67
C GLU A 553 23.93 1.84 32.19
N ALA A 554 24.71 0.85 32.61
CA ALA A 554 24.67 -0.52 32.11
C ALA A 554 23.30 -1.19 32.33
N GLU A 555 22.69 -1.01 33.51
CA GLU A 555 21.34 -1.54 33.79
C GLU A 555 20.30 -0.94 32.83
N ARG A 556 20.32 0.39 32.67
CA ARG A 556 19.37 1.11 31.81
C ARG A 556 19.51 0.68 30.35
N GLU A 557 20.74 0.54 29.86
CA GLU A 557 20.99 0.08 28.48
C GLU A 557 20.61 -1.39 28.28
N LEU A 558 20.81 -2.26 29.28
CA LEU A 558 20.38 -3.66 29.21
C LEU A 558 18.86 -3.77 29.15
N ARG A 559 18.13 -3.02 29.98
CA ARG A 559 16.66 -2.95 29.93
C ARG A 559 16.15 -2.41 28.60
N LYS A 560 16.79 -1.38 28.03
CA LYS A 560 16.45 -0.87 26.68
C LYS A 560 16.65 -1.94 25.61
N ALA A 561 17.78 -2.62 25.63
CA ALA A 561 18.10 -3.66 24.65
C ALA A 561 17.11 -4.83 24.72
N ALA A 562 16.76 -5.29 25.92
CA ALA A 562 15.78 -6.35 26.11
C ALA A 562 14.35 -5.94 25.70
N VAL A 563 13.93 -4.69 25.98
CA VAL A 563 12.64 -4.16 25.52
C VAL A 563 12.59 -4.05 24.00
N LYS A 564 13.66 -3.58 23.36
CA LYS A 564 13.79 -3.52 21.89
C LYS A 564 13.74 -4.92 21.27
N ALA A 565 14.42 -5.90 21.86
CA ALA A 565 14.38 -7.29 21.42
C ALA A 565 12.97 -7.90 21.54
N THR A 566 12.26 -7.57 22.62
CA THR A 566 10.87 -8.01 22.82
C THR A 566 9.93 -7.40 21.77
N LEU A 567 10.12 -6.12 21.43
CA LEU A 567 9.35 -5.44 20.37
C LEU A 567 9.57 -6.10 19.00
N GLU A 568 10.81 -6.42 18.64
CA GLU A 568 11.12 -7.10 17.37
C GLU A 568 10.49 -8.51 17.31
N ARG A 569 10.51 -9.25 18.41
CA ARG A 569 9.83 -10.56 18.51
C ARG A 569 8.32 -10.43 18.32
N LEU A 570 7.68 -9.43 18.94
CA LEU A 570 6.25 -9.16 18.77
C LEU A 570 5.90 -8.80 17.32
N ASP A 571 6.75 -8.01 16.64
CA ASP A 571 6.54 -7.67 15.24
C ASP A 571 6.69 -8.89 14.31
N GLN A 572 7.59 -9.83 14.64
CA GLN A 572 7.70 -11.12 13.94
C GLN A 572 6.46 -11.99 14.17
N GLU A 573 6.01 -12.15 15.42
CA GLU A 573 4.80 -12.91 15.78
C GLU A 573 3.55 -12.33 15.10
N TYR A 574 3.43 -10.99 15.07
CA TYR A 574 2.36 -10.30 14.37
C TYR A 574 2.41 -10.56 12.85
N GLY A 575 3.60 -10.48 12.25
CA GLY A 575 3.80 -10.78 10.83
C GLY A 575 3.48 -12.23 10.47
N GLU A 576 3.79 -13.19 11.35
CA GLU A 576 3.41 -14.60 11.18
C GLU A 576 1.90 -14.82 11.31
N ALA A 577 1.26 -14.20 12.29
CA ALA A 577 -0.19 -14.24 12.45
C ALA A 577 -0.89 -13.71 11.19
N LEU A 578 -0.40 -12.60 10.62
CA LEU A 578 -0.93 -12.04 9.39
C LEU A 578 -0.74 -12.97 8.18
N ARG A 579 0.44 -13.59 8.04
CA ARG A 579 0.72 -14.57 6.97
C ARG A 579 -0.17 -15.81 7.05
N ARG A 580 -0.50 -16.29 8.26
CA ARG A 580 -1.40 -17.43 8.46
C ARG A 580 -2.82 -17.12 7.98
N VAL A 581 -3.30 -15.88 8.14
CA VAL A 581 -4.61 -15.43 7.63
C VAL A 581 -4.64 -15.37 6.11
N THR A 582 -3.59 -14.81 5.50
CA THR A 582 -3.48 -14.77 4.03
C THR A 582 -3.53 -16.17 3.42
N LYS A 583 -3.11 -17.20 4.17
CA LYS A 583 -3.10 -18.60 3.75
C LYS A 583 -4.38 -19.39 4.07
N ALA A 584 -5.15 -18.99 5.09
CA ALA A 584 -6.29 -19.76 5.62
C ALA A 584 -7.68 -19.29 5.17
N GLY A 585 -7.82 -18.10 4.58
CA GLY A 585 -9.13 -17.58 4.15
C GLY A 585 -10.05 -17.14 5.31
N SER A 586 -11.29 -16.75 4.99
CA SER A 586 -12.18 -15.95 5.86
C SER A 586 -12.62 -16.58 7.18
N ALA A 587 -12.44 -17.89 7.38
CA ALA A 587 -12.86 -18.59 8.60
C ALA A 587 -11.91 -18.38 9.82
N ALA A 588 -10.73 -17.79 9.62
CA ALA A 588 -9.74 -17.55 10.69
C ALA A 588 -9.77 -16.12 11.25
N ALA A 589 -10.71 -15.27 10.82
CA ALA A 589 -10.72 -13.84 11.13
C ALA A 589 -11.08 -13.53 12.60
N ASP A 590 -12.04 -14.25 13.20
CA ASP A 590 -12.58 -13.92 14.53
C ASP A 590 -11.60 -14.24 15.67
N GLY A 591 -10.81 -15.32 15.55
CA GLY A 591 -9.75 -15.65 16.52
C GLY A 591 -8.52 -14.73 16.43
N LEU A 592 -8.37 -14.04 15.30
CA LEU A 592 -7.26 -13.14 15.05
C LEU A 592 -7.45 -11.76 15.68
N ASP A 593 -8.68 -11.29 15.81
CA ASP A 593 -8.96 -9.95 16.33
C ASP A 593 -8.49 -9.84 17.80
N VAL A 594 -8.77 -10.88 18.59
CA VAL A 594 -8.32 -10.98 19.99
C VAL A 594 -6.78 -11.11 20.08
N THR A 595 -6.18 -11.93 19.22
CA THR A 595 -4.72 -12.17 19.24
C THR A 595 -3.93 -10.95 18.75
N ALA A 596 -4.38 -10.32 17.66
CA ALA A 596 -3.80 -9.11 17.11
C ALA A 596 -3.98 -7.92 18.06
N GLN A 597 -5.16 -7.74 18.65
CA GLN A 597 -5.40 -6.68 19.63
C GLN A 597 -4.52 -6.85 20.88
N ARG A 598 -4.32 -8.09 21.35
CA ARG A 598 -3.38 -8.40 22.44
C ARG A 598 -1.95 -7.99 22.09
N LEU A 599 -1.46 -8.38 20.90
CA LEU A 599 -0.10 -8.03 20.44
C LEU A 599 0.08 -6.52 20.27
N ILE A 600 -0.93 -5.82 19.74
CA ILE A 600 -0.93 -4.35 19.59
C ILE A 600 -0.87 -3.65 20.95
N ASN A 601 -1.64 -4.12 21.93
CA ASN A 601 -1.63 -3.56 23.28
C ASN A 601 -0.28 -3.79 23.98
N GLN A 602 0.25 -5.02 23.91
CA GLN A 602 1.57 -5.35 24.45
C GLN A 602 2.69 -4.49 23.83
N ARG A 603 2.65 -4.30 22.50
CA ARG A 603 3.58 -3.41 21.79
C ARG A 603 3.46 -1.96 22.27
N ARG A 604 2.25 -1.44 22.44
CA ARG A 604 2.02 -0.06 22.92
C ARG A 604 2.60 0.15 24.33
N ASP A 605 2.46 -0.84 25.21
CA ASP A 605 2.98 -0.78 26.57
C ASP A 605 4.51 -0.83 26.60
N LEU A 606 5.12 -1.72 25.82
CA LEU A 606 6.57 -1.78 25.66
C LEU A 606 7.15 -0.51 25.03
N GLN A 607 6.46 0.11 24.07
CA GLN A 607 6.88 1.40 23.49
C GLN A 607 6.80 2.54 24.51
N ARG A 608 5.81 2.53 25.42
CA ARG A 608 5.75 3.50 26.53
C ARG A 608 6.92 3.31 27.49
N ARG A 609 7.22 2.06 27.85
CA ARG A 609 8.34 1.69 28.71
C ARG A 609 9.70 2.01 28.07
N LEU A 610 9.85 1.81 26.77
CA LEU A 610 11.08 2.17 26.06
C LEU A 610 11.30 3.68 26.10
N ARG A 611 10.25 4.48 25.85
CA ARG A 611 10.33 5.94 25.95
C ARG A 611 10.67 6.42 27.35
N SER A 612 10.20 5.75 28.42
CA SER A 612 10.60 6.12 29.78
C SER A 612 12.07 5.81 30.06
N LEU A 613 12.60 4.72 29.49
CA LEU A 613 14.02 4.37 29.62
C LEU A 613 14.93 5.28 28.77
N GLU A 614 14.43 5.82 27.66
CA GLU A 614 15.17 6.73 26.76
C GLU A 614 15.18 8.19 27.22
N ARG A 615 14.35 8.57 28.20
CA ARG A 615 14.44 9.89 28.83
C ARG A 615 15.71 9.97 29.67
N PRO A 616 16.53 11.04 29.53
CA PRO A 616 17.60 11.29 30.47
C PRO A 616 16.98 11.50 31.86
N GLY A 617 17.52 10.78 32.85
CA GLY A 617 17.15 10.91 34.25
C GLY A 617 17.67 12.19 34.87
#